data_AF-A0A2K6UZ77-F1
#
_entry.id   AF-A0A2K6UZ77-F1
#
_cell.length_a   1.000
_cell.length_b   1.000
_cell.length_c   1.000
_cell.angle_alpha   90.00
_cell.angle_beta   90.00
_cell.angle_gamma   90.00
#
_symmetry.space_group_name_H-M   'P 1'
#
loop_
_entity.id
_entity.type
_entity.pdbx_description
1 polymer ?
#
loop_
_entity_poly.entity_id
_entity_poly.type
_entity_poly.pdbx_seq_one_letter_code
_entity_poly.pdbx_strand_id
1 'polypeptide(L)'
;MSCKDGRATFTCICKPGWQGEKCEFDINECKDPSNLNGGCSQICDNTPGSYHCSCKSGFVMLSNKKDCKDVDECSLKPSICGIAVCKNVPGDYECECPEGYRYNLKSKSCEDIDECSENMCAQLCVNYPGGYSCYCDGKKGFKLAQDQKSCEAVPVCLPLNLDTKSELLYLAEQFAGVVLYLKFRLPEISRFTAEFDFRTYDSEGVVLYAESIDHSAWILIAVRDGKFEVQLKNEQTSKITTGGGIINNGVWHTVSVEELEHSVSLKIAKEAVMNINKLGPLFKPEHGFLETKVYFAGFPRKVESQFIKPINPRLDGCIRGWNLMKQGASGVKEIIQEKQNKHCLVTVEKGSYYPGSGIAKFIIDYNNVSSAEGWYVNVSLNIRPSMGTGVMLALVSHNNTVPFAVSLVDSTSEKSQDILLSVEKTVVYRIQALSLCSDQQSHLEFRVNRRNLEVSTPLKMETISHEDLQKQLAILDKAMQGEVVTYLGGLPDVPFSAAPANAFYNGCMEVNINGVLLDLDEAISKHNDIRAHSCPSVWKKTKSS
;
A
#
# COMPACT_ATOMS: atom_id res chain seq x y z
N MET A 1 -33.98 84.64 31.21
CA MET A 1 -35.33 85.03 30.80
C MET A 1 -35.47 86.50 31.13
N SER A 2 -35.57 87.35 30.10
CA SER A 2 -35.90 88.76 30.26
C SER A 2 -37.09 89.02 29.36
N CYS A 3 -38.28 89.16 29.94
CA CYS A 3 -39.50 89.42 29.19
C CYS A 3 -39.78 90.92 29.21
N LYS A 4 -40.02 91.50 28.02
CA LYS A 4 -40.44 92.89 27.88
C LYS A 4 -41.93 92.91 27.58
N ASP A 5 -42.69 93.63 28.41
CA ASP A 5 -44.13 93.80 28.24
C ASP A 5 -44.45 94.84 27.16
N GLY A 6 -45.26 94.45 26.17
CA GLY A 6 -45.95 95.34 25.24
C GLY A 6 -47.44 95.44 25.61
N ARG A 7 -48.13 96.49 25.12
CA ARG A 7 -49.52 96.87 25.49
C ARG A 7 -50.65 95.89 25.09
N ALA A 8 -50.35 94.60 24.90
CA ALA A 8 -51.30 93.47 24.87
C ALA A 8 -50.60 92.10 24.66
N THR A 9 -49.29 92.07 24.38
CA THR A 9 -48.49 90.84 24.23
C THR A 9 -47.12 91.05 24.90
N PHE A 10 -46.62 90.03 25.59
CA PHE A 10 -45.27 90.03 26.18
C PHE A 10 -44.32 89.26 25.25
N THR A 11 -43.09 89.74 25.09
CA THR A 11 -42.06 89.02 24.32
C THR A 11 -40.91 88.66 25.26
N CYS A 12 -40.72 87.36 25.47
CA CYS A 12 -39.61 86.84 26.26
C CYS A 12 -38.39 86.62 25.37
N ILE A 13 -37.26 87.23 25.76
CA ILE A 13 -35.96 86.86 25.21
C ILE A 13 -35.44 85.68 26.05
N CYS A 14 -35.40 84.51 25.41
CA CYS A 14 -34.94 83.28 26.03
C CYS A 14 -33.42 83.29 26.24
N LYS A 15 -32.98 82.61 27.31
CA LYS A 15 -31.56 82.28 27.43
C LYS A 15 -31.21 81.30 26.29
N PRO A 16 -29.94 81.27 25.82
CA PRO A 16 -29.50 80.24 24.87
C PRO A 16 -29.92 78.83 25.35
N GLY A 17 -30.40 77.97 24.45
CA GLY A 17 -30.90 76.62 24.74
C GLY A 17 -32.39 76.50 25.10
N TRP A 18 -33.15 77.61 25.13
CA TRP A 18 -34.58 77.60 25.46
C TRP A 18 -35.45 78.28 24.39
N GLN A 19 -36.66 77.77 24.17
CA GLN A 19 -37.65 78.26 23.22
C GLN A 19 -39.07 78.25 23.80
N GLY A 20 -40.03 78.82 23.07
CA GLY A 20 -41.41 79.01 23.51
C GLY A 20 -41.69 80.45 23.94
N GLU A 21 -42.97 80.82 24.05
CA GLU A 21 -43.40 82.18 24.38
C GLU A 21 -42.95 82.61 25.80
N LYS A 22 -42.82 81.65 26.71
CA LYS A 22 -42.33 81.83 28.09
C LYS A 22 -40.97 81.17 28.31
N CYS A 23 -40.29 80.73 27.25
CA CYS A 23 -39.04 79.96 27.33
C CYS A 23 -39.20 78.66 28.13
N GLU A 24 -40.36 78.03 28.05
CA GLU A 24 -40.75 76.85 28.83
C GLU A 24 -40.28 75.53 28.19
N PHE A 25 -39.88 75.56 26.91
CA PHE A 25 -39.43 74.39 26.19
C PHE A 25 -37.93 74.44 26.00
N ASP A 26 -37.28 73.35 26.37
CA ASP A 26 -35.88 73.10 26.06
C ASP A 26 -35.70 72.93 24.54
N ILE A 27 -34.62 73.50 23.99
CA ILE A 27 -34.24 73.25 22.60
C ILE A 27 -33.51 71.92 22.59
N ASN A 28 -34.02 70.93 21.88
CA ASN A 28 -33.30 69.67 21.73
C ASN A 28 -32.23 69.80 20.65
N GLU A 29 -31.01 70.21 21.02
CA GLU A 29 -29.94 70.43 20.06
C GLU A 29 -29.51 69.14 19.35
N CYS A 30 -29.78 67.97 19.94
CA CYS A 30 -29.51 66.66 19.32
C CYS A 30 -30.46 66.32 18.18
N LYS A 31 -31.65 66.94 18.15
CA LYS A 31 -32.67 66.75 17.09
C LYS A 31 -32.77 67.97 16.15
N ASP A 32 -31.85 68.91 16.25
CA ASP A 32 -31.82 70.09 15.41
C ASP A 32 -31.43 69.72 13.96
N PRO A 33 -32.30 69.96 12.96
CA PRO A 33 -32.00 69.66 11.57
C PRO A 33 -30.86 70.51 10.98
N SER A 34 -30.53 71.65 11.59
CA SER A 34 -29.45 72.55 11.15
C SER A 34 -28.06 72.14 11.69
N ASN A 35 -28.02 71.35 12.76
CA ASN A 35 -26.80 70.86 13.40
C ASN A 35 -26.99 69.39 13.82
N LEU A 36 -26.84 68.48 12.86
CA LEU A 36 -27.11 67.06 13.05
C LEU A 36 -26.41 66.50 14.29
N ASN A 37 -27.17 65.84 15.17
CA ASN A 37 -26.68 65.25 16.43
C ASN A 37 -25.98 66.27 17.35
N GLY A 38 -26.40 67.55 17.35
CA GLY A 38 -25.76 68.61 18.15
C GLY A 38 -24.31 68.91 17.72
N GLY A 39 -23.84 68.35 16.61
CA GLY A 39 -22.43 68.38 16.20
C GLY A 39 -21.55 67.41 17.00
N CYS A 40 -22.14 66.42 17.69
CA CYS A 40 -21.44 65.32 18.34
C CYS A 40 -21.10 64.23 17.33
N SER A 41 -19.88 63.68 17.40
CA SER A 41 -19.45 62.64 16.46
C SER A 41 -20.13 61.29 16.68
N GLN A 42 -20.64 61.01 17.89
CA GLN A 42 -21.25 59.73 18.24
C GLN A 42 -22.60 59.88 18.96
N ILE A 43 -22.61 60.21 20.25
CA ILE A 43 -23.85 60.32 21.05
C ILE A 43 -24.02 61.78 21.48
N CYS A 44 -25.24 62.29 21.34
CA CYS A 44 -25.66 63.58 21.85
C CYS A 44 -26.73 63.38 22.94
N ASP A 45 -26.41 63.85 24.14
CA ASP A 45 -27.27 63.76 25.31
C ASP A 45 -27.83 65.15 25.62
N ASN A 46 -29.12 65.31 25.32
CA ASN A 46 -29.84 66.55 25.54
C ASN A 46 -30.15 66.74 27.03
N THR A 47 -29.86 67.93 27.57
CA THR A 47 -30.07 68.27 28.97
C THR A 47 -30.85 69.58 29.09
N PRO A 48 -31.56 69.86 30.19
CA PRO A 48 -32.30 71.12 30.30
C PRO A 48 -31.38 72.36 30.15
N GLY A 49 -31.57 73.09 29.07
CA GLY A 49 -30.85 74.31 28.70
C GLY A 49 -29.49 74.11 28.05
N SER A 50 -29.10 72.88 27.71
CA SER A 50 -27.83 72.58 27.04
C SER A 50 -27.79 71.15 26.51
N TYR A 51 -26.69 70.76 25.87
CA TYR A 51 -26.43 69.37 25.52
C TYR A 51 -24.97 69.06 25.79
N HIS A 52 -24.66 67.77 25.91
CA HIS A 52 -23.29 67.31 25.91
C HIS A 52 -23.15 66.12 24.99
N CYS A 53 -21.97 65.98 24.41
CA CYS A 53 -21.62 64.79 23.66
C CYS A 53 -21.14 63.71 24.63
N SER A 54 -21.34 62.45 24.26
CA SER A 54 -20.73 61.29 24.91
C SER A 54 -20.23 60.30 23.86
N CYS A 55 -19.31 59.43 24.27
CA CYS A 55 -18.71 58.43 23.39
C CYS A 55 -19.28 57.05 23.70
N LYS A 56 -19.45 56.23 22.66
CA LYS A 56 -19.78 54.81 22.80
C LYS A 56 -18.66 54.08 23.56
N SER A 57 -18.98 52.92 24.14
CA SER A 57 -17.97 52.02 24.71
C SER A 57 -16.85 51.73 23.71
N GLY A 58 -15.59 51.72 24.17
CA GLY A 58 -14.40 51.58 23.32
C GLY A 58 -13.88 52.91 22.73
N PHE A 59 -14.51 54.05 23.03
CA PHE A 59 -14.05 55.36 22.55
C PHE A 59 -13.81 56.35 23.70
N VAL A 60 -12.84 57.25 23.51
CA VAL A 60 -12.49 58.33 24.44
C VAL A 60 -12.78 59.70 23.83
N MET A 61 -13.29 60.60 24.67
CA MET A 61 -13.62 61.97 24.26
C MET A 61 -12.36 62.81 24.04
N LEU A 62 -12.28 63.49 22.90
CA LEU A 62 -11.21 64.43 22.59
C LEU A 62 -11.41 65.78 23.29
N SER A 63 -10.34 66.58 23.37
CA SER A 63 -10.32 67.86 24.11
C SER A 63 -11.36 68.88 23.63
N ASN A 64 -11.91 68.72 22.42
CA ASN A 64 -12.97 69.56 21.88
C ASN A 64 -14.37 69.22 22.42
N LYS A 65 -14.50 68.17 23.25
CA LYS A 65 -15.76 67.69 23.87
C LYS A 65 -16.87 67.33 22.87
N LYS A 66 -16.52 67.12 21.60
CA LYS A 66 -17.46 66.80 20.51
C LYS A 66 -17.09 65.55 19.75
N ASP A 67 -15.79 65.30 19.60
CA ASP A 67 -15.27 64.17 18.85
C ASP A 67 -14.82 63.03 19.77
N CYS A 68 -15.04 61.80 19.31
CA CYS A 68 -14.64 60.57 19.97
C CYS A 68 -13.53 59.89 19.16
N LYS A 69 -12.45 59.51 19.85
CA LYS A 69 -11.36 58.71 19.28
C LYS A 69 -11.44 57.29 19.82
N ASP A 70 -11.26 56.34 18.92
CA ASP A 70 -11.16 54.93 19.26
C ASP A 70 -10.02 54.66 20.25
N VAL A 71 -10.28 53.82 21.25
CA VAL A 71 -9.25 53.33 22.17
C VAL A 71 -8.55 52.18 21.47
N ASP A 72 -7.23 52.28 21.32
CA ASP A 72 -6.46 51.16 20.81
C ASP A 72 -6.13 50.21 21.97
N GLU A 73 -6.98 49.20 22.22
CA GLU A 73 -6.75 48.24 23.29
C GLU A 73 -5.48 47.42 23.09
N CYS A 74 -5.05 47.21 21.83
CA CYS A 74 -3.82 46.51 21.50
C CYS A 74 -2.58 47.29 21.97
N SER A 75 -2.57 48.61 21.74
CA SER A 75 -1.53 49.50 22.22
C SER A 75 -1.60 49.71 23.74
N LEU A 76 -2.81 49.76 24.31
CA LEU A 76 -3.02 50.00 25.74
C LEU A 76 -2.67 48.76 26.60
N LYS A 77 -2.96 47.57 26.09
CA LYS A 77 -2.73 46.28 26.76
C LYS A 77 -2.04 45.31 25.79
N PRO A 78 -0.71 45.39 25.65
CA PRO A 78 0.04 44.57 24.70
C PRO A 78 -0.15 43.05 24.84
N SER A 79 -0.54 42.56 26.02
CA SER A 79 -0.78 41.13 26.29
C SER A 79 -2.27 40.74 26.30
N ILE A 80 -3.14 41.58 25.75
CA ILE A 80 -4.60 41.33 25.77
C ILE A 80 -4.98 40.06 24.99
N CYS A 81 -4.27 39.80 23.89
CA CYS A 81 -4.41 38.61 23.03
C CYS A 81 -3.41 37.48 23.34
N GLY A 82 -2.61 37.61 24.41
CA GLY A 82 -1.56 36.64 24.71
C GLY A 82 -0.51 36.55 23.59
N ILE A 83 -0.46 35.40 22.91
CA ILE A 83 0.45 35.14 21.77
C ILE A 83 -0.17 35.42 20.39
N ALA A 84 -1.49 35.66 20.33
CA ALA A 84 -2.19 35.94 19.08
C ALA A 84 -1.96 37.39 18.62
N VAL A 85 -2.14 37.66 17.32
CA VAL A 85 -1.97 39.00 16.76
C VAL A 85 -3.18 39.84 17.16
N CYS A 86 -2.94 40.91 17.91
CA CYS A 86 -3.99 41.87 18.27
C CYS A 86 -4.22 42.85 17.14
N LYS A 87 -5.47 42.98 16.71
CA LYS A 87 -5.90 43.94 15.71
C LYS A 87 -6.97 44.83 16.30
N ASN A 88 -6.66 46.13 16.34
CA ASN A 88 -7.58 47.11 16.84
C ASN A 88 -8.73 47.35 15.84
N VAL A 89 -9.98 47.37 16.31
CA VAL A 89 -11.17 47.64 15.49
C VAL A 89 -12.01 48.75 16.14
N PRO A 90 -12.78 49.56 15.39
CA PRO A 90 -13.52 50.64 16.01
C PRO A 90 -14.48 50.17 17.11
N GLY A 91 -14.17 50.52 18.36
CA GLY A 91 -14.92 50.22 19.58
C GLY A 91 -14.54 48.92 20.30
N ASP A 92 -13.59 48.13 19.79
CA ASP A 92 -13.10 46.89 20.42
C ASP A 92 -11.76 46.40 19.81
N TYR A 93 -11.35 45.18 20.11
CA TYR A 93 -10.18 44.55 19.49
C TYR A 93 -10.49 43.11 19.08
N GLU A 94 -9.81 42.64 18.04
CA GLU A 94 -9.87 41.26 17.58
C GLU A 94 -8.50 40.58 17.80
N CYS A 95 -8.52 39.34 18.30
CA CYS A 95 -7.33 38.50 18.38
C CYS A 95 -7.33 37.52 17.22
N GLU A 96 -6.45 37.74 16.25
CA GLU A 96 -6.31 36.91 15.05
C GLU A 96 -5.24 35.84 15.27
N CYS A 97 -5.60 34.60 14.94
CA CYS A 97 -4.68 33.46 14.95
C CYS A 97 -4.21 33.14 13.53
N PRO A 98 -3.06 32.46 13.38
CA PRO A 98 -2.65 31.90 12.08
C PRO A 98 -3.72 30.97 11.50
N GLU A 99 -3.69 30.77 10.18
CA GLU A 99 -4.56 29.81 9.49
C GLU A 99 -4.44 28.40 10.12
N GLY A 100 -5.57 27.71 10.27
CA GLY A 100 -5.64 26.42 10.98
C GLY A 100 -5.74 26.52 12.50
N TYR A 101 -5.80 27.73 13.09
CA TYR A 101 -5.92 27.92 14.53
C TYR A 101 -7.12 28.79 14.90
N ARG A 102 -7.74 28.50 16.04
CA ARG A 102 -8.83 29.27 16.64
C ARG A 102 -8.36 29.91 17.94
N TYR A 103 -8.69 31.18 18.13
CA TYR A 103 -8.39 31.87 19.38
C TYR A 103 -9.31 31.40 20.51
N ASN A 104 -8.74 30.99 21.63
CA ASN A 104 -9.47 30.60 22.82
C ASN A 104 -9.36 31.70 23.90
N LEU A 105 -10.50 32.32 24.24
CA LEU A 105 -10.58 33.42 25.21
C LEU A 105 -10.14 33.02 26.64
N LYS A 106 -10.26 31.74 27.01
CA LYS A 106 -9.91 31.25 28.35
C LYS A 106 -8.40 31.03 28.48
N SER A 107 -7.79 30.40 27.50
CA SER A 107 -6.34 30.14 27.46
C SER A 107 -5.53 31.33 26.93
N LYS A 108 -6.20 32.30 26.28
CA LYS A 108 -5.58 33.44 25.59
C LYS A 108 -4.49 33.00 24.62
N SER A 109 -4.76 31.92 23.90
CA SER A 109 -3.83 31.32 22.95
C SER A 109 -4.55 30.82 21.71
N CYS A 110 -3.78 30.65 20.64
CA CYS A 110 -4.22 29.99 19.43
C CYS A 110 -4.16 28.48 19.64
N GLU A 111 -5.33 27.84 19.55
CA GLU A 111 -5.48 26.39 19.63
C GLU A 111 -5.72 25.85 18.23
N ASP A 112 -5.07 24.74 17.93
CA ASP A 112 -5.19 24.04 16.66
C ASP A 112 -6.65 23.65 16.39
N ILE A 113 -7.12 23.88 15.17
CA ILE A 113 -8.44 23.42 14.73
C ILE A 113 -8.28 21.97 14.29
N ASP A 114 -8.96 21.04 14.97
CA ASP A 114 -8.97 19.64 14.54
C ASP A 114 -9.95 19.46 13.38
N GLU A 115 -9.48 19.62 12.14
CA GLU A 115 -10.33 19.47 10.96
C GLU A 115 -10.80 18.02 10.75
N CYS A 116 -10.14 17.04 11.37
CA CYS A 116 -10.58 15.66 11.33
C CYS A 116 -11.85 15.44 12.14
N SER A 117 -12.06 16.20 13.23
CA SER A 117 -13.31 16.19 13.99
C SER A 117 -14.50 16.76 13.21
N GLU A 118 -14.25 17.48 12.12
CA GLU A 118 -15.29 18.05 11.23
C GLU A 118 -15.63 17.15 10.02
N ASN A 119 -15.09 15.92 9.96
CA ASN A 119 -15.30 14.95 8.86
C ASN A 119 -14.93 15.52 7.47
N MET A 120 -13.82 16.25 7.39
CA MET A 120 -13.36 16.89 6.13
C MET A 120 -12.83 15.89 5.08
N CYS A 121 -12.54 14.65 5.47
CA CYS A 121 -12.02 13.59 4.62
C CYS A 121 -13.03 12.47 4.39
N ALA A 122 -13.02 11.86 3.20
CA ALA A 122 -13.95 10.78 2.87
C ALA A 122 -13.69 9.46 3.61
N GLN A 123 -12.44 9.17 4.01
CA GLN A 123 -12.10 7.93 4.72
C GLN A 123 -11.20 8.19 5.94
N LEU A 124 -9.92 8.49 5.73
CA LEU A 124 -8.93 8.60 6.80
C LEU A 124 -8.42 10.04 6.87
N CYS A 125 -8.23 10.54 8.09
CA CYS A 125 -7.76 11.90 8.34
C CYS A 125 -6.65 11.88 9.39
N VAL A 126 -5.60 12.69 9.16
CA VAL A 126 -4.53 12.93 10.13
C VAL A 126 -4.44 14.44 10.37
N ASN A 127 -4.75 14.86 11.59
CA ASN A 127 -4.60 16.24 12.03
C ASN A 127 -3.15 16.53 12.46
N TYR A 128 -2.65 17.72 12.19
CA TYR A 128 -1.36 18.21 12.65
C TYR A 128 -1.42 19.72 12.91
N PRO A 129 -0.47 20.30 13.66
CA PRO A 129 -0.54 21.72 14.00
C PRO A 129 -0.63 22.62 12.75
N GLY A 130 -1.75 23.31 12.58
CA GLY A 130 -2.06 24.21 11.48
C GLY A 130 -2.75 23.58 10.27
N GLY A 131 -3.16 22.31 10.34
CA GLY A 131 -3.98 21.71 9.29
C GLY A 131 -4.06 20.18 9.32
N TYR A 132 -4.50 19.59 8.21
CA TYR A 132 -4.77 18.15 8.13
C TYR A 132 -4.34 17.54 6.80
N SER A 133 -4.39 16.21 6.73
CA SER A 133 -4.20 15.45 5.49
C SER A 133 -5.16 14.28 5.44
N CYS A 134 -5.80 14.12 4.27
CA CYS A 134 -6.69 13.00 3.98
C CYS A 134 -5.92 11.85 3.34
N TYR A 135 -6.33 10.63 3.68
CA TYR A 135 -5.80 9.40 3.09
C TYR A 135 -6.96 8.47 2.72
N CYS A 136 -6.70 7.58 1.78
CA CYS A 136 -7.61 6.52 1.38
C CYS A 136 -7.00 5.15 1.68
N ASP A 137 -7.87 4.18 1.92
CA ASP A 137 -7.48 2.80 2.19
C ASP A 137 -7.10 2.09 0.87
N GLY A 138 -5.84 2.24 0.47
CA GLY A 138 -5.32 1.58 -0.73
C GLY A 138 -5.30 0.06 -0.63
N LYS A 139 -5.27 -0.51 0.58
CA LYS A 139 -5.40 -1.97 0.76
C LYS A 139 -6.77 -2.48 0.31
N LYS A 140 -7.78 -1.59 0.26
CA LYS A 140 -9.12 -1.85 -0.30
C LYS A 140 -9.29 -1.33 -1.74
N GLY A 141 -8.20 -0.92 -2.39
CA GLY A 141 -8.21 -0.46 -3.77
C GLY A 141 -8.71 0.97 -3.95
N PHE A 142 -8.55 1.85 -2.96
CA PHE A 142 -8.87 3.28 -3.07
C PHE A 142 -7.62 4.15 -3.08
N LYS A 143 -7.67 5.26 -3.82
CA LYS A 143 -6.65 6.32 -3.81
C LYS A 143 -7.31 7.69 -3.62
N LEU A 144 -6.49 8.66 -3.23
CA LEU A 144 -6.95 10.03 -3.01
C LEU A 144 -7.26 10.70 -4.36
N ALA A 145 -8.43 11.34 -4.45
CA ALA A 145 -8.86 12.07 -5.62
C ALA A 145 -8.12 13.42 -5.74
N GLN A 146 -8.32 14.11 -6.86
CA GLN A 146 -7.65 15.38 -7.16
C GLN A 146 -7.98 16.50 -6.15
N ASP A 147 -9.14 16.45 -5.51
CA ASP A 147 -9.58 17.41 -4.48
C ASP A 147 -8.86 17.26 -3.12
N GLN A 148 -7.99 16.26 -2.99
CA GLN A 148 -7.26 15.90 -1.77
C GLN A 148 -8.15 15.56 -0.57
N LYS A 149 -9.43 15.22 -0.81
CA LYS A 149 -10.41 14.92 0.26
C LYS A 149 -11.22 13.66 -0.02
N SER A 150 -11.60 13.45 -1.28
CA SER A 150 -12.41 12.33 -1.73
C SER A 150 -11.55 11.11 -2.06
N CYS A 151 -12.16 9.92 -2.02
CA CYS A 151 -11.49 8.67 -2.40
C CYS A 151 -12.12 8.10 -3.68
N GLU A 152 -11.26 7.73 -4.63
CA GLU A 152 -11.66 7.06 -5.87
C GLU A 152 -11.05 5.66 -5.94
N ALA A 153 -11.70 4.76 -6.67
CA ALA A 153 -11.16 3.42 -6.89
C ALA A 153 -9.88 3.51 -7.74
N VAL A 154 -8.87 2.71 -7.40
CA VAL A 154 -7.67 2.59 -8.20
C VAL A 154 -8.04 1.95 -9.55
N PRO A 155 -7.80 2.63 -10.68
CA PRO A 155 -8.26 2.16 -11.98
C PRO A 155 -7.45 0.94 -12.45
N VAL A 156 -8.16 0.01 -13.11
CA VAL A 156 -7.53 -1.05 -13.92
C VAL A 156 -7.14 -0.44 -15.26
N CYS A 157 -5.84 -0.38 -15.53
CA CYS A 157 -5.28 0.22 -16.74
C CYS A 157 -4.90 -0.84 -17.79
N LEU A 158 -4.59 -2.07 -17.38
CA LEU A 158 -4.28 -3.18 -18.28
C LEU A 158 -4.99 -4.47 -17.81
N PRO A 159 -6.06 -4.91 -18.50
CA PRO A 159 -6.79 -6.10 -18.11
C PRO A 159 -5.97 -7.37 -18.39
N LEU A 160 -5.90 -8.25 -17.39
CA LEU A 160 -5.20 -9.53 -17.45
C LEU A 160 -6.20 -10.68 -17.64
N ASN A 161 -5.77 -11.75 -18.31
CA ASN A 161 -6.55 -12.98 -18.42
C ASN A 161 -6.39 -13.83 -17.16
N LEU A 162 -7.43 -13.77 -16.31
CA LEU A 162 -7.52 -14.51 -15.06
C LEU A 162 -8.40 -15.78 -15.18
N ASP A 163 -8.67 -16.23 -16.41
CA ASP A 163 -9.48 -17.42 -16.66
C ASP A 163 -8.84 -18.65 -16.01
N THR A 164 -9.66 -19.45 -15.34
CA THR A 164 -9.27 -20.72 -14.73
C THR A 164 -10.19 -21.84 -15.20
N LYS A 165 -9.75 -23.09 -15.01
CA LYS A 165 -10.56 -24.29 -15.29
C LYS A 165 -10.50 -25.23 -14.10
N SER A 166 -11.65 -25.77 -13.69
CA SER A 166 -11.77 -26.64 -12.52
C SER A 166 -11.05 -27.99 -12.65
N GLU A 167 -10.64 -28.37 -13.86
CA GLU A 167 -9.86 -29.58 -14.13
C GLU A 167 -8.34 -29.38 -13.93
N LEU A 168 -7.91 -28.14 -13.68
CA LEU A 168 -6.51 -27.78 -13.52
C LEU A 168 -6.16 -27.64 -12.04
N LEU A 169 -5.40 -28.59 -11.52
CA LEU A 169 -4.90 -28.60 -10.15
C LEU A 169 -3.71 -27.65 -10.01
N TYR A 170 -3.86 -26.64 -9.17
CA TYR A 170 -2.81 -25.67 -8.86
C TYR A 170 -1.98 -26.12 -7.65
N LEU A 171 -0.67 -26.25 -7.85
CA LEU A 171 0.23 -26.82 -6.86
C LEU A 171 0.71 -25.83 -5.79
N ALA A 172 0.57 -24.52 -6.01
CA ALA A 172 0.95 -23.48 -5.04
C ALA A 172 -0.26 -22.80 -4.40
N GLU A 173 -1.35 -23.53 -4.14
CA GLU A 173 -2.55 -22.98 -3.47
C GLU A 173 -2.23 -22.40 -2.08
N GLN A 174 -1.28 -23.01 -1.37
CA GLN A 174 -0.83 -22.60 -0.04
C GLN A 174 0.68 -22.42 -0.04
N PHE A 175 1.17 -21.40 0.68
CA PHE A 175 2.61 -21.14 0.78
C PHE A 175 3.40 -22.21 1.55
N ALA A 176 2.73 -22.96 2.43
CA ALA A 176 3.33 -24.09 3.14
C ALA A 176 2.25 -25.13 3.44
N GLY A 177 2.54 -26.40 3.17
CA GLY A 177 1.61 -27.49 3.43
C GLY A 177 1.60 -28.53 2.32
N VAL A 178 0.53 -29.32 2.30
CA VAL A 178 0.21 -30.29 1.25
C VAL A 178 -1.08 -29.81 0.59
N VAL A 179 -1.12 -29.78 -0.73
CA VAL A 179 -2.33 -29.37 -1.47
C VAL A 179 -3.36 -30.51 -1.50
N LEU A 180 -2.93 -31.71 -1.87
CA LEU A 180 -3.82 -32.87 -1.98
C LEU A 180 -3.19 -34.09 -1.34
N TYR A 181 -3.99 -34.81 -0.56
CA TYR A 181 -3.62 -36.07 0.08
C TYR A 181 -4.60 -37.17 -0.33
N LEU A 182 -4.06 -38.29 -0.78
CA LEU A 182 -4.83 -39.47 -1.17
C LEU A 182 -4.27 -40.71 -0.45
N LYS A 183 -5.17 -41.57 0.03
CA LYS A 183 -4.81 -42.88 0.58
C LYS A 183 -5.34 -43.96 -0.36
N PHE A 184 -4.46 -44.86 -0.78
CA PHE A 184 -4.80 -46.00 -1.62
C PHE A 184 -4.72 -47.30 -0.81
N ARG A 185 -5.65 -48.22 -1.10
CA ARG A 185 -5.63 -49.61 -0.63
C ARG A 185 -5.96 -50.49 -1.83
N LEU A 186 -4.96 -51.21 -2.34
CA LEU A 186 -5.00 -51.92 -3.62
C LEU A 186 -4.60 -53.39 -3.44
N PRO A 187 -4.89 -54.27 -4.39
CA PRO A 187 -4.41 -55.65 -4.36
C PRO A 187 -2.87 -55.74 -4.36
N GLU A 188 -2.30 -56.79 -3.76
CA GLU A 188 -0.85 -56.97 -3.61
C GLU A 188 -0.04 -56.98 -4.93
N ILE A 189 -0.67 -57.30 -6.06
CA ILE A 189 -0.03 -57.32 -7.38
C ILE A 189 0.15 -55.92 -7.98
N SER A 190 -0.40 -54.88 -7.36
CA SER A 190 -0.30 -53.50 -7.84
C SER A 190 1.12 -52.95 -7.63
N ARG A 191 1.67 -52.32 -8.66
CA ARG A 191 2.93 -51.57 -8.62
C ARG A 191 2.67 -50.08 -8.62
N PHE A 192 3.61 -49.28 -8.14
CA PHE A 192 3.47 -47.83 -8.17
C PHE A 192 3.42 -47.31 -9.62
N THR A 193 2.39 -46.53 -9.94
CA THR A 193 2.27 -45.84 -11.22
C THR A 193 1.66 -44.47 -11.03
N ALA A 194 2.21 -43.45 -11.68
CA ALA A 194 1.63 -42.12 -11.74
C ALA A 194 1.76 -41.58 -13.16
N GLU A 195 0.65 -41.18 -13.77
CA GLU A 195 0.61 -40.51 -15.07
C GLU A 195 -0.13 -39.18 -14.93
N PHE A 196 0.41 -38.10 -15.49
CA PHE A 196 -0.21 -36.78 -15.45
C PHE A 196 0.42 -35.84 -16.48
N ASP A 197 -0.33 -34.82 -16.89
CA ASP A 197 0.19 -33.67 -17.62
C ASP A 197 0.67 -32.62 -16.62
N PHE A 198 1.87 -32.07 -16.83
CA PHE A 198 2.50 -31.08 -15.95
C PHE A 198 2.99 -29.85 -16.73
N ARG A 199 2.85 -28.67 -16.12
CA ARG A 199 3.36 -27.39 -16.65
C ARG A 199 3.83 -26.51 -15.50
N THR A 200 5.00 -25.89 -15.65
CA THR A 200 5.52 -24.90 -14.70
C THR A 200 6.56 -23.96 -15.36
N TYR A 201 6.84 -22.84 -14.71
CA TYR A 201 8.04 -22.02 -14.92
C TYR A 201 9.01 -22.09 -13.73
N ASP A 202 8.57 -22.72 -12.64
CA ASP A 202 9.34 -22.89 -11.43
C ASP A 202 10.55 -23.80 -11.66
N SER A 203 11.65 -23.49 -11.01
CA SER A 203 12.91 -24.22 -11.17
C SER A 203 13.12 -25.29 -10.10
N GLU A 204 12.43 -25.19 -8.98
CA GLU A 204 12.49 -26.13 -7.85
C GLU A 204 11.07 -26.41 -7.33
N GLY A 205 10.85 -27.57 -6.72
CA GLY A 205 9.58 -27.85 -6.06
C GLY A 205 9.17 -29.31 -6.10
N VAL A 206 8.25 -29.70 -5.22
CA VAL A 206 7.77 -31.09 -5.16
C VAL A 206 6.51 -31.24 -6.00
N VAL A 207 6.52 -32.20 -6.92
CA VAL A 207 5.34 -32.56 -7.70
C VAL A 207 4.49 -33.55 -6.93
N LEU A 208 5.11 -34.65 -6.50
CA LEU A 208 4.45 -35.77 -5.83
C LEU A 208 5.40 -36.46 -4.85
N TYR A 209 4.89 -36.75 -3.65
CA TYR A 209 5.54 -37.61 -2.66
C TYR A 209 4.60 -38.79 -2.33
N ALA A 210 5.12 -40.01 -2.38
CA ALA A 210 4.38 -41.19 -1.97
C ALA A 210 5.16 -42.01 -0.94
N GLU A 211 4.47 -42.51 0.08
CA GLU A 211 5.06 -43.30 1.17
C GLU A 211 4.22 -44.53 1.52
N SER A 212 4.88 -45.53 2.11
CA SER A 212 4.22 -46.65 2.78
C SER A 212 3.60 -46.21 4.10
N ILE A 213 2.64 -46.98 4.62
CA ILE A 213 1.97 -46.67 5.91
C ILE A 213 2.96 -46.66 7.08
N ASP A 214 3.91 -47.58 7.07
CA ASP A 214 4.95 -47.74 8.10
C ASP A 214 6.14 -46.77 7.92
N HIS A 215 6.10 -45.89 6.91
CA HIS A 215 7.14 -44.93 6.56
C HIS A 215 8.51 -45.55 6.19
N SER A 216 8.58 -46.86 5.97
CA SER A 216 9.82 -47.57 5.65
C SER A 216 10.27 -47.36 4.20
N ALA A 217 9.34 -47.06 3.30
CA ALA A 217 9.62 -46.83 1.89
C ALA A 217 8.88 -45.61 1.34
N TRP A 218 9.52 -44.91 0.42
CA TRP A 218 8.97 -43.70 -0.20
C TRP A 218 9.59 -43.39 -1.56
N ILE A 219 8.87 -42.60 -2.34
CA ILE A 219 9.34 -41.99 -3.59
C ILE A 219 8.93 -40.52 -3.64
N LEU A 220 9.84 -39.67 -4.07
CA LEU A 220 9.68 -38.24 -4.26
C LEU A 220 9.96 -37.92 -5.72
N ILE A 221 9.00 -37.29 -6.39
CA ILE A 221 9.13 -36.73 -7.74
C ILE A 221 9.11 -35.21 -7.59
N ALA A 222 10.18 -34.57 -8.03
CA ALA A 222 10.40 -33.15 -7.86
C ALA A 222 10.96 -32.51 -9.13
N VAL A 223 10.94 -31.19 -9.17
CA VAL A 223 11.67 -30.37 -10.12
C VAL A 223 12.89 -29.79 -9.40
N ARG A 224 14.05 -29.80 -10.06
CA ARG A 224 15.25 -29.10 -9.61
C ARG A 224 16.06 -28.63 -10.81
N ASP A 225 16.52 -27.39 -10.77
CA ASP A 225 17.20 -26.72 -11.89
C ASP A 225 16.40 -26.85 -13.20
N GLY A 226 15.06 -26.83 -13.09
CA GLY A 226 14.14 -26.98 -14.21
C GLY A 226 14.08 -28.37 -14.84
N LYS A 227 14.60 -29.42 -14.18
CA LYS A 227 14.54 -30.83 -14.63
C LYS A 227 13.85 -31.71 -13.60
N PHE A 228 13.37 -32.88 -14.01
CA PHE A 228 12.83 -33.85 -13.05
C PHE A 228 13.94 -34.51 -12.24
N GLU A 229 13.75 -34.56 -10.93
CA GLU A 229 14.55 -35.28 -9.94
C GLU A 229 13.66 -36.31 -9.24
N VAL A 230 14.10 -37.56 -9.16
CA VAL A 230 13.43 -38.62 -8.43
C VAL A 230 14.33 -39.11 -7.32
N GLN A 231 13.84 -39.05 -6.09
CA GLN A 231 14.46 -39.67 -4.92
C GLN A 231 13.59 -40.84 -4.48
N LEU A 232 14.18 -42.00 -4.21
CA LEU A 232 13.44 -43.14 -3.68
C LEU A 232 14.22 -43.87 -2.61
N LYS A 233 13.48 -44.46 -1.67
CA LYS A 233 14.00 -45.31 -0.61
C LYS A 233 13.06 -46.50 -0.42
N ASN A 234 13.63 -47.69 -0.31
CA ASN A 234 12.99 -48.86 0.27
C ASN A 234 14.00 -49.56 1.20
N GLU A 235 13.70 -50.77 1.67
CA GLU A 235 14.58 -51.48 2.61
C GLU A 235 16.00 -51.77 2.08
N GLN A 236 16.17 -51.86 0.76
CA GLN A 236 17.42 -52.30 0.13
C GLN A 236 18.06 -51.26 -0.78
N THR A 237 17.33 -50.21 -1.14
CA THR A 237 17.73 -49.20 -2.13
C THR A 237 17.46 -47.81 -1.59
N SER A 238 18.44 -46.92 -1.71
CA SER A 238 18.26 -45.47 -1.55
C SER A 238 18.99 -44.78 -2.68
N LYS A 239 18.26 -44.08 -3.55
CA LYS A 239 18.82 -43.45 -4.76
C LYS A 239 18.15 -42.13 -5.09
N ILE A 240 18.94 -41.24 -5.66
CA ILE A 240 18.52 -39.99 -6.29
C ILE A 240 18.96 -40.05 -7.76
N THR A 241 18.10 -39.59 -8.67
CA THR A 241 18.44 -39.48 -10.10
C THR A 241 17.75 -38.28 -10.69
N THR A 242 18.51 -37.46 -11.40
CA THR A 242 18.01 -36.30 -12.16
C THR A 242 18.24 -36.58 -13.64
N GLY A 243 17.23 -36.35 -14.47
CA GLY A 243 17.32 -36.70 -15.88
C GLY A 243 16.24 -36.06 -16.72
N GLY A 244 16.34 -36.25 -18.04
CA GLY A 244 15.52 -35.57 -19.02
C GLY A 244 15.99 -34.16 -19.38
N GLY A 245 15.20 -33.51 -20.25
CA GLY A 245 15.40 -32.13 -20.67
C GLY A 245 14.86 -31.11 -19.66
N ILE A 246 15.04 -29.83 -19.97
CA ILE A 246 14.43 -28.72 -19.21
C ILE A 246 12.92 -28.72 -19.46
N ILE A 247 12.13 -28.74 -18.38
CA ILE A 247 10.66 -28.85 -18.43
C ILE A 247 9.94 -27.59 -17.95
N ASN A 248 10.63 -26.68 -17.25
CA ASN A 248 10.06 -25.44 -16.71
C ASN A 248 9.94 -24.31 -17.76
N ASN A 249 9.41 -24.63 -18.93
CA ASN A 249 9.26 -23.72 -20.06
C ASN A 249 7.83 -23.20 -20.25
N GLY A 250 6.92 -23.49 -19.31
CA GLY A 250 5.51 -23.12 -19.40
C GLY A 250 4.71 -23.90 -20.44
N VAL A 251 5.24 -25.00 -20.98
CA VAL A 251 4.51 -25.91 -21.89
C VAL A 251 4.04 -27.14 -21.11
N TRP A 252 2.95 -27.74 -21.57
CA TRP A 252 2.44 -29.00 -21.02
C TRP A 252 3.31 -30.18 -21.46
N HIS A 253 3.75 -30.97 -20.47
CA HIS A 253 4.48 -32.22 -20.67
C HIS A 253 3.67 -33.38 -20.09
N THR A 254 3.48 -34.44 -20.87
CA THR A 254 2.89 -35.69 -20.35
C THR A 254 3.99 -36.50 -19.68
N VAL A 255 3.82 -36.75 -18.38
CA VAL A 255 4.79 -37.42 -17.51
C VAL A 255 4.20 -38.73 -17.03
N SER A 256 4.96 -39.81 -17.09
CA SER A 256 4.60 -41.06 -16.44
C SER A 256 5.76 -41.66 -15.65
N VAL A 257 5.45 -42.14 -14.44
CA VAL A 257 6.36 -42.86 -13.56
C VAL A 257 5.80 -44.25 -13.34
N GLU A 258 6.57 -45.26 -13.68
CA GLU A 258 6.16 -46.65 -13.64
C GLU A 258 7.19 -47.48 -12.90
N GLU A 259 6.73 -48.18 -11.87
CA GLU A 259 7.52 -49.22 -11.22
C GLU A 259 7.56 -50.49 -12.08
N LEU A 260 8.77 -50.85 -12.47
CA LEU A 260 9.11 -52.11 -13.12
C LEU A 260 9.68 -53.10 -12.09
N GLU A 261 10.02 -54.30 -12.56
CA GLU A 261 10.47 -55.39 -11.69
C GLU A 261 11.77 -55.05 -10.96
N HIS A 262 12.75 -54.48 -11.67
CA HIS A 262 14.07 -54.13 -11.13
C HIS A 262 14.41 -52.64 -11.21
N SER A 263 13.45 -51.80 -11.59
CA SER A 263 13.69 -50.37 -11.72
C SER A 263 12.42 -49.54 -11.61
N VAL A 264 12.59 -48.22 -11.49
CA VAL A 264 11.53 -47.23 -11.68
C VAL A 264 11.87 -46.42 -12.92
N SER A 265 10.95 -46.37 -13.88
CA SER A 265 11.12 -45.61 -15.12
C SER A 265 10.32 -44.32 -15.04
N LEU A 266 10.94 -43.17 -15.35
CA LEU A 266 10.23 -41.92 -15.63
C LEU A 266 10.29 -41.63 -17.12
N LYS A 267 9.14 -41.34 -17.72
CA LYS A 267 8.97 -41.03 -19.13
C LYS A 267 8.39 -39.63 -19.30
N ILE A 268 8.84 -38.92 -20.33
CA ILE A 268 8.29 -37.64 -20.77
C ILE A 268 7.87 -37.82 -22.22
N ALA A 269 6.64 -37.44 -22.57
CA ALA A 269 6.08 -37.65 -23.91
C ALA A 269 6.21 -39.11 -24.41
N LYS A 270 6.09 -40.08 -23.47
CA LYS A 270 6.26 -41.53 -23.68
C LYS A 270 7.71 -42.01 -23.91
N GLU A 271 8.68 -41.11 -23.93
CA GLU A 271 10.11 -41.45 -24.02
C GLU A 271 10.72 -41.63 -22.63
N ALA A 272 11.42 -42.74 -22.39
CA ALA A 272 12.07 -42.99 -21.11
C ALA A 272 13.30 -42.08 -20.93
N VAL A 273 13.22 -41.16 -19.98
CA VAL A 273 14.28 -40.19 -19.68
C VAL A 273 15.09 -40.55 -18.44
N MET A 274 14.53 -41.40 -17.56
CA MET A 274 15.22 -41.95 -16.41
C MET A 274 14.85 -43.42 -16.21
N ASN A 275 15.83 -44.20 -15.79
CA ASN A 275 15.65 -45.59 -15.37
C ASN A 275 16.48 -45.84 -14.10
N ILE A 276 15.79 -45.99 -12.97
CA ILE A 276 16.40 -46.00 -11.64
C ILE A 276 16.37 -47.43 -11.11
N ASN A 277 17.51 -48.11 -11.16
CA ASN A 277 17.60 -49.50 -10.70
C ASN A 277 17.30 -49.60 -9.19
N LYS A 278 16.41 -50.51 -8.81
CA LYS A 278 16.04 -50.82 -7.42
C LYS A 278 16.04 -52.32 -7.16
N LEU A 279 16.27 -52.69 -5.91
CA LEU A 279 16.11 -54.06 -5.41
C LEU A 279 14.79 -54.16 -4.65
N GLY A 280 14.00 -55.20 -4.97
CA GLY A 280 12.68 -55.43 -4.39
C GLY A 280 11.58 -54.46 -4.89
N PRO A 281 10.34 -54.63 -4.40
CA PRO A 281 9.25 -53.69 -4.65
C PRO A 281 9.51 -52.36 -3.93
N LEU A 282 8.94 -51.28 -4.47
CA LEU A 282 9.00 -49.96 -3.86
C LEU A 282 8.18 -49.91 -2.58
N PHE A 283 6.96 -50.46 -2.61
CA PHE A 283 6.08 -50.57 -1.45
C PHE A 283 5.77 -52.03 -1.16
N LYS A 284 5.82 -52.41 0.12
CA LYS A 284 5.49 -53.77 0.55
C LYS A 284 3.99 -53.91 0.79
N PRO A 285 3.35 -54.97 0.30
CA PRO A 285 1.99 -55.29 0.68
C PRO A 285 1.94 -55.80 2.13
N GLU A 286 0.89 -55.42 2.84
CA GLU A 286 0.58 -55.87 4.19
C GLU A 286 -0.80 -56.54 4.17
N HIS A 287 -0.93 -57.74 4.73
CA HIS A 287 -2.20 -58.49 4.76
C HIS A 287 -2.87 -58.68 3.38
N GLY A 288 -2.09 -58.86 2.30
CA GLY A 288 -2.59 -59.06 0.93
C GLY A 288 -3.01 -57.77 0.21
N PHE A 289 -2.78 -56.60 0.80
CA PHE A 289 -3.07 -55.30 0.19
C PHE A 289 -1.82 -54.41 0.16
N LEU A 290 -1.68 -53.65 -0.91
CA LEU A 290 -0.77 -52.52 -0.95
C LEU A 290 -1.49 -51.28 -0.41
N GLU A 291 -1.02 -50.75 0.72
CA GLU A 291 -1.49 -49.46 1.23
C GLU A 291 -0.42 -48.37 1.08
N THR A 292 -0.77 -47.26 0.45
CA THR A 292 0.15 -46.14 0.22
C THR A 292 -0.56 -44.80 0.37
N LYS A 293 0.21 -43.80 0.79
CA LYS A 293 -0.21 -42.41 0.91
C LYS A 293 0.48 -41.60 -0.18
N VAL A 294 -0.28 -40.78 -0.88
CA VAL A 294 0.22 -39.90 -1.95
C VAL A 294 -0.12 -38.46 -1.60
N TYR A 295 0.90 -37.60 -1.67
CA TYR A 295 0.86 -36.18 -1.37
C TYR A 295 1.27 -35.42 -2.63
N PHE A 296 0.45 -34.47 -3.07
CA PHE A 296 0.82 -33.54 -4.14
C PHE A 296 1.28 -32.22 -3.56
N ALA A 297 2.27 -31.62 -4.25
CA ALA A 297 2.78 -30.30 -3.94
C ALA A 297 3.20 -30.14 -2.47
N GLY A 298 3.95 -31.12 -1.97
CA GLY A 298 4.46 -31.13 -0.61
C GLY A 298 4.55 -32.53 -0.02
N PHE A 299 4.94 -32.58 1.24
CA PHE A 299 5.11 -33.79 2.04
C PHE A 299 4.89 -33.47 3.53
N PRO A 300 4.61 -34.48 4.38
CA PRO A 300 4.55 -34.28 5.82
C PRO A 300 5.88 -33.73 6.39
N ARG A 301 5.87 -32.66 7.18
CA ARG A 301 7.10 -32.04 7.74
C ARG A 301 8.05 -33.01 8.45
N LYS A 302 7.52 -34.10 9.04
CA LYS A 302 8.31 -35.12 9.75
C LYS A 302 9.25 -35.91 8.84
N VAL A 303 8.97 -35.96 7.53
CA VAL A 303 9.79 -36.74 6.57
C VAL A 303 10.89 -35.92 5.91
N GLU A 304 10.90 -34.60 6.08
CA GLU A 304 11.84 -33.68 5.41
C GLU A 304 13.32 -34.05 5.66
N SER A 305 13.64 -34.38 6.92
CA SER A 305 14.99 -34.81 7.33
C SER A 305 15.42 -36.18 6.79
N GLN A 306 14.51 -36.93 6.16
CA GLN A 306 14.76 -38.28 5.66
C GLN A 306 15.17 -38.30 4.18
N PHE A 307 15.02 -37.17 3.47
CA PHE A 307 15.37 -37.09 2.05
C PHE A 307 16.88 -37.20 1.85
N ILE A 308 17.26 -37.81 0.73
CA ILE A 308 18.66 -37.96 0.34
C ILE A 308 19.26 -36.58 0.05
N LYS A 309 18.47 -35.71 -0.59
CA LYS A 309 18.79 -34.31 -0.84
C LYS A 309 17.60 -33.45 -0.44
N PRO A 310 17.77 -32.48 0.49
CA PRO A 310 16.71 -31.53 0.84
C PRO A 310 16.19 -30.75 -0.37
N ILE A 311 14.95 -30.31 -0.31
CA ILE A 311 14.28 -29.55 -1.37
C ILE A 311 13.30 -28.55 -0.79
N ASN A 312 13.17 -27.38 -1.39
CA ASN A 312 12.03 -26.51 -1.12
C ASN A 312 10.77 -27.15 -1.74
N PRO A 313 9.72 -27.49 -0.95
CA PRO A 313 8.54 -28.18 -1.49
C PRO A 313 7.65 -27.30 -2.35
N ARG A 314 7.75 -25.97 -2.24
CA ARG A 314 6.89 -25.00 -2.93
C ARG A 314 7.07 -25.14 -4.43
N LEU A 315 5.96 -25.17 -5.17
CA LEU A 315 5.98 -25.37 -6.61
C LEU A 315 4.83 -24.61 -7.27
N ASP A 316 5.15 -23.52 -7.98
CA ASP A 316 4.21 -22.81 -8.84
C ASP A 316 3.97 -23.60 -10.15
N GLY A 317 3.28 -24.72 -10.02
CA GLY A 317 3.00 -25.67 -11.09
C GLY A 317 1.53 -25.96 -11.29
N CYS A 318 1.22 -26.58 -12.42
CA CYS A 318 -0.12 -27.00 -12.77
C CYS A 318 -0.15 -28.46 -13.24
N ILE A 319 -1.14 -29.22 -12.77
CA ILE A 319 -1.36 -30.61 -13.15
C ILE A 319 -2.77 -30.78 -13.75
N ARG A 320 -2.88 -31.67 -14.75
CA ARG A 320 -4.16 -32.17 -15.27
C ARG A 320 -4.05 -33.62 -15.72
N GLY A 321 -5.18 -34.25 -16.06
CA GLY A 321 -5.21 -35.55 -16.73
C GLY A 321 -4.53 -36.66 -15.92
N TRP A 322 -4.63 -36.62 -14.59
CA TRP A 322 -3.93 -37.57 -13.72
C TRP A 322 -4.57 -38.96 -13.73
N ASN A 323 -3.72 -39.97 -13.62
CA ASN A 323 -4.07 -41.38 -13.44
C ASN A 323 -3.06 -42.01 -12.48
N LEU A 324 -3.47 -42.13 -11.21
CA LEU A 324 -2.63 -42.71 -10.16
C LEU A 324 -3.01 -44.17 -9.93
N MET A 325 -2.01 -45.03 -9.76
CA MET A 325 -2.15 -46.45 -9.44
C MET A 325 -3.11 -47.21 -10.38
N LYS A 326 -3.21 -46.76 -11.64
CA LYS A 326 -4.16 -47.24 -12.66
C LYS A 326 -5.64 -47.22 -12.23
N GLN A 327 -6.01 -46.33 -11.31
CA GLN A 327 -7.39 -46.17 -10.84
C GLN A 327 -8.20 -45.19 -11.71
N GLY A 328 -7.58 -44.58 -12.73
CA GLY A 328 -8.19 -43.53 -13.52
C GLY A 328 -8.39 -42.25 -12.70
N ALA A 329 -9.38 -41.43 -13.11
CA ALA A 329 -9.69 -40.16 -12.46
C ALA A 329 -10.86 -40.25 -11.46
N SER A 330 -11.52 -41.41 -11.34
CA SER A 330 -12.75 -41.56 -10.55
C SER A 330 -12.48 -41.36 -9.06
N GLY A 331 -13.17 -40.39 -8.44
CA GLY A 331 -13.02 -40.00 -7.04
C GLY A 331 -12.09 -38.81 -6.83
N VAL A 332 -11.06 -38.63 -7.66
CA VAL A 332 -10.09 -37.53 -7.49
C VAL A 332 -10.58 -36.24 -8.17
N LYS A 333 -11.30 -36.36 -9.29
CA LYS A 333 -11.90 -35.21 -9.99
C LYS A 333 -12.90 -34.48 -9.09
N GLU A 334 -13.75 -35.24 -8.40
CA GLU A 334 -14.71 -34.71 -7.44
C GLU A 334 -13.98 -34.06 -6.24
N ILE A 335 -12.93 -34.71 -5.71
CA ILE A 335 -12.13 -34.14 -4.61
C ILE A 335 -11.48 -32.80 -5.00
N ILE A 336 -10.94 -32.68 -6.21
CA ILE A 336 -10.31 -31.42 -6.66
C ILE A 336 -11.36 -30.34 -6.87
N GLN A 337 -12.50 -30.67 -7.48
CA GLN A 337 -13.58 -29.71 -7.69
C GLN A 337 -14.24 -29.24 -6.39
N GLU A 338 -14.34 -30.11 -5.38
CA GLU A 338 -14.98 -29.80 -4.10
C GLU A 338 -14.02 -29.14 -3.10
N LYS A 339 -12.73 -29.47 -3.12
CA LYS A 339 -11.77 -29.05 -2.08
C LYS A 339 -10.80 -27.97 -2.49
N GLN A 340 -10.59 -27.74 -3.79
CA GLN A 340 -9.61 -26.76 -4.24
C GLN A 340 -10.25 -25.39 -4.43
N ASN A 341 -9.77 -24.37 -3.71
CA ASN A 341 -10.33 -23.02 -3.81
C ASN A 341 -9.68 -22.19 -4.92
N LYS A 342 -8.58 -22.67 -5.51
CA LYS A 342 -7.80 -21.99 -6.54
C LYS A 342 -7.38 -22.93 -7.63
N HIS A 343 -7.71 -22.59 -8.87
CA HIS A 343 -7.27 -23.35 -10.04
C HIS A 343 -6.14 -22.62 -10.78
N CYS A 344 -5.46 -23.36 -11.66
CA CYS A 344 -4.45 -22.74 -12.51
C CYS A 344 -5.09 -21.77 -13.50
N LEU A 345 -4.34 -20.71 -13.80
CA LEU A 345 -4.61 -19.85 -14.94
C LEU A 345 -4.45 -20.64 -16.24
N VAL A 346 -5.36 -20.42 -17.19
CA VAL A 346 -5.33 -21.12 -18.49
C VAL A 346 -4.09 -20.71 -19.29
N THR A 347 -3.84 -19.41 -19.38
CA THR A 347 -2.72 -18.80 -20.09
C THR A 347 -1.80 -18.09 -19.12
N VAL A 348 -0.52 -18.48 -19.10
CA VAL A 348 0.51 -17.89 -18.24
C VAL A 348 1.79 -17.64 -19.03
N GLU A 349 2.54 -16.64 -18.58
CA GLU A 349 3.87 -16.26 -19.03
C GLU A 349 4.82 -16.34 -17.84
N LYS A 350 6.13 -16.27 -18.11
CA LYS A 350 7.15 -16.26 -17.07
C LYS A 350 7.08 -14.96 -16.26
N GLY A 351 7.24 -15.09 -14.94
CA GLY A 351 7.37 -13.97 -14.00
C GLY A 351 6.40 -14.11 -12.82
N SER A 352 6.54 -13.27 -11.80
CA SER A 352 5.70 -13.34 -10.60
C SER A 352 4.45 -12.46 -10.72
N TYR A 353 3.30 -12.97 -10.28
CA TYR A 353 2.04 -12.22 -10.31
C TYR A 353 1.60 -11.79 -8.93
N TYR A 354 1.37 -10.49 -8.79
CA TYR A 354 0.79 -9.86 -7.62
C TYR A 354 -0.65 -9.45 -7.97
N PRO A 355 -1.66 -10.00 -7.28
CA PRO A 355 -3.07 -9.74 -7.61
C PRO A 355 -3.66 -8.51 -6.92
N GLY A 356 -2.86 -7.74 -6.18
CA GLY A 356 -3.37 -6.59 -5.41
C GLY A 356 -4.06 -6.96 -4.09
N SER A 357 -3.80 -8.14 -3.52
CA SER A 357 -4.43 -8.61 -2.26
C SER A 357 -3.48 -8.85 -1.09
N GLY A 358 -2.16 -8.74 -1.30
CA GLY A 358 -1.20 -9.03 -0.24
C GLY A 358 0.25 -8.75 -0.61
N ILE A 359 1.15 -9.22 0.25
CA ILE A 359 2.59 -8.90 0.24
C ILE A 359 3.45 -10.16 0.34
N ALA A 360 4.72 -10.02 -0.06
CA ALA A 360 5.79 -10.96 0.25
C ALA A 360 6.85 -10.30 1.14
N LYS A 361 7.44 -11.06 2.07
CA LYS A 361 8.39 -10.59 3.10
C LYS A 361 9.73 -11.29 2.94
N PHE A 362 10.81 -10.51 2.93
CA PHE A 362 12.20 -10.96 2.90
C PHE A 362 13.02 -10.27 3.98
N ILE A 363 14.07 -10.96 4.44
CA ILE A 363 15.17 -10.35 5.21
C ILE A 363 16.39 -10.40 4.29
N ILE A 364 16.95 -9.22 3.99
CA ILE A 364 18.07 -9.05 3.08
C ILE A 364 19.12 -8.23 3.82
N ASP A 365 20.37 -8.67 3.79
CA ASP A 365 21.49 -7.88 4.29
C ASP A 365 21.96 -6.90 3.21
N TYR A 366 21.87 -5.61 3.53
CA TYR A 366 22.24 -4.53 2.63
C TYR A 366 23.63 -3.95 2.93
N ASN A 367 24.33 -4.48 3.92
CA ASN A 367 25.67 -4.01 4.27
C ASN A 367 26.68 -4.38 3.18
N ASN A 368 27.52 -3.42 2.76
CA ASN A 368 28.59 -3.70 1.81
C ASN A 368 29.87 -4.09 2.56
N VAL A 369 30.36 -5.32 2.34
CA VAL A 369 31.67 -5.76 2.87
C VAL A 369 32.83 -5.16 2.07
N SER A 370 32.57 -4.74 0.81
CA SER A 370 33.59 -4.32 -0.15
C SER A 370 33.89 -2.82 -0.13
N SER A 371 32.98 -2.01 0.43
CA SER A 371 33.21 -0.58 0.65
C SER A 371 33.20 -0.28 2.15
N ALA A 372 34.23 0.39 2.64
CA ALA A 372 34.30 0.84 4.04
C ALA A 372 33.23 1.91 4.38
N GLU A 373 32.37 2.30 3.42
CA GLU A 373 31.46 3.43 3.53
C GLU A 373 30.01 3.07 3.92
N GLY A 374 29.62 1.79 4.01
CA GLY A 374 28.33 1.39 4.61
C GLY A 374 27.44 0.47 3.75
N TRP A 375 26.12 0.65 3.84
CA TRP A 375 25.11 -0.14 3.13
C TRP A 375 24.82 0.39 1.71
N TYR A 376 24.29 -0.46 0.84
CA TYR A 376 23.79 -0.08 -0.48
C TYR A 376 22.58 -0.93 -0.86
N VAL A 377 21.61 -0.28 -1.52
CA VAL A 377 20.40 -0.90 -2.04
C VAL A 377 20.41 -0.67 -3.55
N ASN A 378 20.80 -1.69 -4.31
CA ASN A 378 20.68 -1.71 -5.75
C ASN A 378 19.49 -2.59 -6.13
N VAL A 379 18.49 -2.03 -6.80
CA VAL A 379 17.30 -2.76 -7.20
C VAL A 379 17.06 -2.60 -8.69
N SER A 380 16.76 -3.73 -9.32
CA SER A 380 16.25 -3.77 -10.68
C SER A 380 14.87 -4.43 -10.69
N LEU A 381 13.90 -3.78 -11.31
CA LEU A 381 12.52 -4.23 -11.43
C LEU A 381 12.17 -4.44 -12.91
N ASN A 382 11.62 -5.61 -13.23
CA ASN A 382 10.91 -5.85 -14.49
C ASN A 382 9.41 -5.89 -14.19
N ILE A 383 8.67 -4.86 -14.60
CA ILE A 383 7.26 -4.69 -14.22
C ILE A 383 6.33 -4.68 -15.42
N ARG A 384 5.13 -5.21 -15.22
CA ARG A 384 3.96 -5.03 -16.10
C ARG A 384 2.73 -4.80 -15.22
N PRO A 385 2.46 -3.55 -14.81
CA PRO A 385 1.33 -3.23 -13.94
C PRO A 385 -0.02 -3.42 -14.66
N SER A 386 -1.02 -3.85 -13.91
CA SER A 386 -2.43 -3.93 -14.34
C SER A 386 -3.30 -2.83 -13.75
N MET A 387 -2.85 -2.23 -12.64
CA MET A 387 -3.49 -1.12 -11.95
C MET A 387 -2.54 0.06 -11.86
N GLY A 388 -3.09 1.27 -11.85
CA GLY A 388 -2.32 2.51 -11.93
C GLY A 388 -1.61 2.93 -10.64
N THR A 389 -1.97 2.34 -9.49
CA THR A 389 -1.38 2.69 -8.18
C THR A 389 -1.07 1.43 -7.38
N GLY A 390 0.11 1.37 -6.77
CA GLY A 390 0.52 0.27 -5.90
C GLY A 390 1.98 0.33 -5.45
N VAL A 391 2.26 -0.16 -4.25
CA VAL A 391 3.63 -0.21 -3.70
C VAL A 391 4.35 -1.45 -4.23
N MET A 392 5.45 -1.26 -4.94
CA MET A 392 6.23 -2.35 -5.54
C MET A 392 7.23 -2.93 -4.55
N LEU A 393 8.00 -2.07 -3.89
CA LEU A 393 9.00 -2.44 -2.90
C LEU A 393 8.97 -1.45 -1.73
N ALA A 394 9.10 -1.96 -0.52
CA ALA A 394 9.24 -1.15 0.67
C ALA A 394 10.24 -1.77 1.66
N LEU A 395 11.06 -0.92 2.25
CA LEU A 395 11.86 -1.21 3.42
C LEU A 395 11.09 -0.73 4.64
N VAL A 396 10.91 -1.60 5.63
CA VAL A 396 10.13 -1.31 6.84
C VAL A 396 11.01 -1.56 8.06
N SER A 397 11.07 -0.58 8.95
CA SER A 397 11.83 -0.70 10.20
C SER A 397 10.99 -1.36 11.30
N HIS A 398 11.63 -1.82 12.36
CA HIS A 398 10.96 -2.37 13.55
C HIS A 398 9.95 -1.41 14.23
N ASN A 399 10.07 -0.10 13.99
CA ASN A 399 9.17 0.92 14.55
C ASN A 399 7.95 1.21 13.65
N ASN A 400 7.64 0.34 12.68
CA ASN A 400 6.56 0.51 11.70
C ASN A 400 6.71 1.79 10.85
N THR A 401 7.93 2.30 10.70
CA THR A 401 8.24 3.35 9.72
C THR A 401 8.64 2.72 8.40
N VAL A 402 8.44 3.46 7.30
CA VAL A 402 8.81 3.04 5.95
C VAL A 402 10.02 3.86 5.49
N PRO A 403 11.25 3.54 5.94
CA PRO A 403 12.44 4.33 5.62
C PRO A 403 12.74 4.44 4.13
N PHE A 404 12.22 3.52 3.31
CA PHE A 404 12.31 3.64 1.85
C PHE A 404 11.16 2.90 1.18
N ALA A 405 10.55 3.51 0.16
CA ALA A 405 9.54 2.83 -0.67
C ALA A 405 9.60 3.27 -2.12
N VAL A 406 9.28 2.33 -3.00
CA VAL A 406 9.10 2.53 -4.43
C VAL A 406 7.67 2.19 -4.80
N SER A 407 6.95 3.20 -5.28
CA SER A 407 5.51 3.12 -5.53
C SER A 407 5.16 3.58 -6.94
N LEU A 408 4.22 2.89 -7.55
CA LEU A 408 3.54 3.31 -8.76
C LEU A 408 2.33 4.16 -8.36
N VAL A 409 2.10 5.29 -9.03
CA VAL A 409 0.88 6.10 -8.86
C VAL A 409 0.39 6.59 -10.22
N ASP A 410 -0.92 6.84 -10.35
CA ASP A 410 -1.45 7.45 -11.56
C ASP A 410 -0.89 8.86 -11.72
N SER A 411 -0.48 9.18 -12.94
CA SER A 411 -0.05 10.53 -13.30
C SER A 411 -1.26 11.43 -13.55
N THR A 412 -1.01 12.73 -13.66
CA THR A 412 -2.03 13.72 -14.04
C THR A 412 -2.48 13.58 -15.50
N SER A 413 -1.69 12.90 -16.34
CA SER A 413 -2.07 12.57 -17.71
C SER A 413 -2.80 11.22 -17.75
N GLU A 414 -4.01 11.20 -18.34
CA GLU A 414 -5.02 10.13 -18.31
C GLU A 414 -4.56 8.71 -18.75
N LYS A 415 -3.31 8.53 -19.20
CA LYS A 415 -2.79 7.22 -19.65
C LYS A 415 -1.37 6.91 -19.17
N SER A 416 -0.83 7.68 -18.24
CA SER A 416 0.53 7.50 -17.78
C SER A 416 0.61 7.34 -16.27
N GLN A 417 1.69 6.73 -15.83
CA GLN A 417 1.96 6.49 -14.43
C GLN A 417 3.26 7.19 -14.04
N ASP A 418 3.33 7.58 -12.79
CA ASP A 418 4.54 8.08 -12.16
C ASP A 418 5.13 7.00 -11.26
N ILE A 419 6.46 6.97 -11.15
CA ILE A 419 7.17 6.18 -10.13
C ILE A 419 7.67 7.13 -9.07
N LEU A 420 7.29 6.86 -7.82
CA LEU A 420 7.73 7.61 -6.65
C LEU A 420 8.79 6.81 -5.91
N LEU A 421 9.93 7.45 -5.68
CA LEU A 421 10.90 7.01 -4.68
C LEU A 421 10.70 7.91 -3.46
N SER A 422 10.51 7.29 -2.31
CA SER A 422 10.16 8.01 -1.08
C SER A 422 10.94 7.51 0.12
N VAL A 423 11.21 8.43 1.04
CA VAL A 423 11.71 8.16 2.39
C VAL A 423 10.61 8.59 3.34
N GLU A 424 10.06 7.64 4.09
CA GLU A 424 8.81 7.83 4.82
C GLU A 424 7.72 8.43 3.91
N LYS A 425 7.05 9.50 4.34
CA LYS A 425 6.01 10.19 3.55
C LYS A 425 6.55 11.15 2.49
N THR A 426 7.87 11.40 2.46
CA THR A 426 8.47 12.40 1.59
C THR A 426 8.94 11.77 0.29
N VAL A 427 8.39 12.25 -0.84
CA VAL A 427 8.86 11.86 -2.18
C VAL A 427 10.21 12.51 -2.43
N VAL A 428 11.26 11.70 -2.52
CA VAL A 428 12.64 12.17 -2.78
C VAL A 428 12.94 12.27 -4.27
N TYR A 429 12.26 11.48 -5.09
CA TYR A 429 12.35 11.57 -6.54
C TYR A 429 11.08 11.02 -7.21
N ARG A 430 10.75 11.59 -8.38
CA ARG A 430 9.57 11.22 -9.16
C ARG A 430 9.96 11.06 -10.62
N ILE A 431 9.69 9.89 -11.19
CA ILE A 431 9.76 9.66 -12.63
C ILE A 431 8.36 9.86 -13.19
N GLN A 432 8.18 10.85 -14.07
CA GLN A 432 6.86 11.26 -14.54
C GLN A 432 6.49 10.66 -15.90
N ALA A 433 5.19 10.53 -16.12
CA ALA A 433 4.58 10.31 -17.44
C ALA A 433 5.10 9.07 -18.19
N LEU A 434 5.26 7.95 -17.48
CA LEU A 434 5.64 6.68 -18.08
C LEU A 434 4.41 5.90 -18.54
N SER A 435 4.45 5.34 -19.75
CA SER A 435 3.42 4.45 -20.26
C SER A 435 3.66 3.02 -19.77
N LEU A 436 3.43 2.76 -18.47
CA LEU A 436 3.76 1.47 -17.84
C LEU A 436 2.66 0.42 -18.01
N CYS A 437 1.40 0.83 -18.07
CA CYS A 437 0.27 -0.08 -18.32
C CYS A 437 0.18 -0.50 -19.79
N SER A 438 1.14 -1.29 -20.26
CA SER A 438 1.23 -1.80 -21.63
C SER A 438 1.46 -3.32 -21.65
N ASP A 439 1.35 -3.93 -22.84
CA ASP A 439 1.64 -5.36 -22.99
C ASP A 439 3.14 -5.70 -22.82
N GLN A 440 4.01 -4.69 -22.96
CA GLN A 440 5.45 -4.80 -22.77
C GLN A 440 5.84 -4.67 -21.29
N GLN A 441 6.86 -5.43 -20.90
CA GLN A 441 7.50 -5.23 -19.61
C GLN A 441 8.37 -3.96 -19.64
N SER A 442 8.36 -3.22 -18.54
CA SER A 442 9.21 -2.06 -18.33
C SER A 442 10.31 -2.40 -17.34
N HIS A 443 11.55 -2.04 -17.70
CA HIS A 443 12.72 -2.21 -16.85
C HIS A 443 13.02 -0.93 -16.08
N LEU A 444 13.29 -1.05 -14.79
CA LEU A 444 13.63 0.08 -13.92
C LEU A 444 14.82 -0.32 -13.05
N GLU A 445 15.78 0.56 -12.89
CA GLU A 445 16.90 0.35 -11.99
C GLU A 445 17.07 1.57 -11.09
N PHE A 446 17.30 1.34 -9.80
CA PHE A 446 17.62 2.39 -8.85
C PHE A 446 18.66 1.92 -7.86
N ARG A 447 19.55 2.83 -7.49
CA ARG A 447 20.61 2.58 -6.52
C ARG A 447 20.57 3.69 -5.48
N VAL A 448 20.49 3.29 -4.22
CA VAL A 448 20.52 4.23 -3.10
C VAL A 448 21.55 3.79 -2.08
N ASN A 449 22.31 4.78 -1.60
CA ASN A 449 23.22 4.63 -0.47
C ASN A 449 23.13 5.90 0.41
N ARG A 450 24.09 6.06 1.32
CA ARG A 450 24.16 7.20 2.25
C ARG A 450 24.28 8.57 1.60
N ARG A 451 24.84 8.65 0.39
CA ARG A 451 25.23 9.91 -0.27
C ARG A 451 24.44 10.20 -1.52
N ASN A 452 24.04 9.20 -2.28
CA ASN A 452 23.40 9.43 -3.57
C ASN A 452 22.21 8.50 -3.81
N LEU A 453 21.32 9.00 -4.68
CA LEU A 453 20.27 8.24 -5.32
C LEU A 453 20.53 8.30 -6.82
N GLU A 454 20.75 7.14 -7.43
CA GLU A 454 20.89 6.97 -8.88
C GLU A 454 19.64 6.27 -9.39
N VAL A 455 19.06 6.80 -10.46
CA VAL A 455 17.90 6.23 -11.12
C VAL A 455 18.21 6.05 -12.58
N SER A 456 18.01 4.83 -13.08
CA SER A 456 18.22 4.45 -14.46
C SER A 456 16.94 3.86 -15.04
N THR A 457 16.51 4.45 -16.14
CA THR A 457 15.42 3.97 -17.01
C THR A 457 16.01 3.66 -18.38
N PRO A 458 15.32 2.90 -19.25
CA PRO A 458 15.82 2.61 -20.60
C PRO A 458 16.12 3.86 -21.44
N LEU A 459 15.53 5.01 -21.08
CA LEU A 459 15.65 6.27 -21.81
C LEU A 459 16.59 7.28 -21.14
N LYS A 460 16.91 7.12 -19.85
CA LYS A 460 17.56 8.17 -19.05
C LYS A 460 18.24 7.60 -17.81
N MET A 461 19.46 8.06 -17.55
CA MET A 461 20.19 7.80 -16.31
C MET A 461 20.45 9.13 -15.60
N GLU A 462 20.09 9.24 -14.32
CA GLU A 462 20.31 10.44 -13.52
C GLU A 462 20.88 10.09 -12.15
N THR A 463 21.87 10.86 -11.70
CA THR A 463 22.40 10.83 -10.34
C THR A 463 21.96 12.09 -9.62
N ILE A 464 21.30 11.93 -8.48
CA ILE A 464 20.72 13.04 -7.72
C ILE A 464 21.50 13.21 -6.41
N SER A 465 22.02 14.41 -6.19
CA SER A 465 22.61 14.81 -4.91
C SER A 465 22.32 16.28 -4.64
N HIS A 466 21.32 16.55 -3.80
CA HIS A 466 20.99 17.90 -3.31
C HIS A 466 20.91 17.88 -1.78
N GLU A 467 21.03 19.04 -1.14
CA GLU A 467 21.09 19.14 0.32
C GLU A 467 19.84 18.55 1.02
N ASP A 468 18.66 18.77 0.45
CA ASP A 468 17.42 18.20 0.98
C ASP A 468 17.36 16.67 0.85
N LEU A 469 17.97 16.11 -0.20
CA LEU A 469 18.11 14.66 -0.34
C LEU A 469 19.02 14.09 0.76
N GLN A 470 20.11 14.77 1.14
CA GLN A 470 21.00 14.30 2.21
C GLN A 470 20.26 14.18 3.55
N LYS A 471 19.38 15.13 3.87
CA LYS A 471 18.56 15.08 5.09
C LYS A 471 17.66 13.85 5.10
N GLN A 472 17.06 13.52 3.96
CA GLN A 472 16.22 12.32 3.82
C GLN A 472 17.04 11.03 3.88
N LEU A 473 18.18 10.98 3.18
CA LEU A 473 19.07 9.82 3.21
C LEU A 473 19.67 9.56 4.61
N ALA A 474 19.80 10.58 5.46
CA ALA A 474 20.20 10.40 6.85
C ALA A 474 19.15 9.62 7.68
N ILE A 475 17.85 9.79 7.38
CA ILE A 475 16.77 9.01 8.01
C ILE A 475 16.90 7.53 7.62
N LEU A 476 17.06 7.29 6.31
CA LEU A 476 17.29 5.94 5.79
C LEU A 476 18.57 5.33 6.37
N ASP A 477 19.67 6.08 6.44
CA ASP A 477 20.92 5.59 7.03
C ASP A 477 20.76 5.16 8.49
N LYS A 478 20.05 5.96 9.29
CA LYS A 478 19.73 5.60 10.68
C LYS A 478 18.90 4.32 10.76
N ALA A 479 17.94 4.12 9.86
CA ALA A 479 17.13 2.90 9.82
C ALA A 479 17.99 1.68 9.46
N MET A 480 18.91 1.83 8.51
CA MET A 480 19.81 0.77 8.04
C MET A 480 20.88 0.36 9.06
N GLN A 481 21.08 1.13 10.14
CA GLN A 481 21.87 0.71 11.31
C GLN A 481 21.12 -0.31 12.19
N GLY A 482 19.80 -0.44 12.03
CA GLY A 482 18.97 -1.44 12.69
C GLY A 482 18.51 -2.54 11.74
N GLU A 483 17.58 -3.38 12.21
CA GLU A 483 16.93 -4.38 11.37
C GLU A 483 15.88 -3.74 10.46
N VAL A 484 16.00 -4.00 9.16
CA VAL A 484 15.08 -3.54 8.12
C VAL A 484 14.57 -4.75 7.36
N VAL A 485 13.25 -4.82 7.20
CA VAL A 485 12.58 -5.90 6.50
C VAL A 485 12.16 -5.41 5.12
N THR A 486 12.36 -6.26 4.11
CA THR A 486 11.97 -5.97 2.72
C THR A 486 10.59 -6.55 2.44
N TYR A 487 9.70 -5.71 1.94
CA TYR A 487 8.36 -6.09 1.51
C TYR A 487 8.18 -5.83 0.03
N LEU A 488 7.58 -6.79 -0.67
CA LEU A 488 7.21 -6.68 -2.09
C LEU A 488 5.69 -6.70 -2.25
N GLY A 489 5.20 -5.91 -3.19
CA GLY A 489 3.79 -5.90 -3.60
C GLY A 489 2.84 -5.12 -2.70
N GLY A 490 3.34 -4.44 -1.66
CA GLY A 490 2.52 -3.64 -0.75
C GLY A 490 3.27 -3.22 0.50
N LEU A 491 2.53 -2.67 1.46
CA LEU A 491 3.01 -2.39 2.82
C LEU A 491 2.38 -3.36 3.83
N PRO A 492 3.09 -3.73 4.90
CA PRO A 492 2.51 -4.45 6.04
C PRO A 492 1.56 -3.53 6.83
N ASP A 493 1.22 -3.89 8.06
CA ASP A 493 0.39 -3.05 8.92
C ASP A 493 1.21 -1.89 9.51
N VAL A 494 1.30 -0.80 8.73
CA VAL A 494 1.95 0.47 9.07
C VAL A 494 0.93 1.60 8.97
N PRO A 495 1.15 2.75 9.63
CA PRO A 495 0.29 3.91 9.49
C PRO A 495 0.06 4.30 8.02
N PHE A 496 -1.16 4.68 7.65
CA PHE A 496 -1.48 5.04 6.27
C PHE A 496 -0.69 6.26 5.75
N SER A 497 -0.18 7.09 6.67
CA SER A 497 0.68 8.24 6.40
C SER A 497 2.17 7.90 6.34
N ALA A 498 2.55 6.63 6.51
CA ALA A 498 3.96 6.22 6.56
C ALA A 498 4.65 6.27 5.19
N ALA A 499 3.89 6.25 4.10
CA ALA A 499 4.38 6.37 2.73
C ALA A 499 3.36 7.10 1.83
N PRO A 500 3.77 7.66 0.68
CA PRO A 500 2.85 8.37 -0.23
C PRO A 500 1.75 7.50 -0.85
N ALA A 501 1.97 6.19 -0.94
CA ALA A 501 1.02 5.22 -1.43
C ALA A 501 0.99 4.00 -0.51
N ASN A 502 -0.19 3.40 -0.36
CA ASN A 502 -0.43 2.27 0.54
C ASN A 502 -1.27 1.15 -0.12
N ALA A 503 -1.50 1.26 -1.43
CA ALA A 503 -2.20 0.24 -2.20
C ALA A 503 -1.31 -0.96 -2.51
N PHE A 504 -1.90 -2.15 -2.55
CA PHE A 504 -1.21 -3.34 -3.03
C PHE A 504 -0.92 -3.21 -4.53
N TYR A 505 0.26 -3.63 -4.95
CA TYR A 505 0.61 -3.70 -6.35
C TYR A 505 -0.19 -4.80 -7.05
N ASN A 506 -0.71 -4.48 -8.24
CA ASN A 506 -1.36 -5.44 -9.12
C ASN A 506 -0.65 -5.46 -10.47
N GLY A 507 -0.19 -6.65 -10.88
CA GLY A 507 0.55 -6.85 -12.11
C GLY A 507 1.64 -7.90 -12.00
N CYS A 508 2.41 -8.05 -13.08
CA CYS A 508 3.61 -8.88 -13.07
C CYS A 508 4.79 -8.06 -12.53
N MET A 509 5.64 -8.65 -11.71
CA MET A 509 6.87 -8.01 -11.26
C MET A 509 7.94 -9.05 -10.92
N GLU A 510 9.13 -8.91 -11.50
CA GLU A 510 10.34 -9.60 -11.07
C GLU A 510 11.28 -8.60 -10.41
N VAL A 511 11.90 -8.99 -9.30
CA VAL A 511 12.72 -8.10 -8.47
C VAL A 511 14.11 -8.69 -8.30
N ASN A 512 15.13 -7.93 -8.69
CA ASN A 512 16.52 -8.22 -8.40
C ASN A 512 17.04 -7.21 -7.37
N ILE A 513 17.65 -7.68 -6.30
CA ILE A 513 18.28 -6.85 -5.27
C ILE A 513 19.75 -7.24 -5.13
N ASN A 514 20.64 -6.26 -5.25
CA ASN A 514 22.08 -6.42 -5.12
C ASN A 514 22.67 -7.52 -6.03
N GLY A 515 22.08 -7.72 -7.22
CA GLY A 515 22.50 -8.72 -8.20
C GLY A 515 21.80 -10.08 -8.05
N VAL A 516 21.02 -10.29 -6.99
CA VAL A 516 20.28 -11.53 -6.71
C VAL A 516 18.83 -11.37 -7.15
N LEU A 517 18.37 -12.22 -8.07
CA LEU A 517 16.95 -12.33 -8.40
C LEU A 517 16.22 -12.95 -7.21
N LEU A 518 15.21 -12.27 -6.68
CA LEU A 518 14.45 -12.76 -5.54
C LEU A 518 13.47 -13.85 -5.98
N ASP A 519 13.60 -15.02 -5.37
CA ASP A 519 12.64 -16.11 -5.49
C ASP A 519 11.55 -15.95 -4.40
N LEU A 520 10.30 -15.81 -4.84
CA LEU A 520 9.15 -15.69 -3.94
C LEU A 520 8.86 -16.94 -3.11
N ASP A 521 9.36 -18.09 -3.54
CA ASP A 521 9.28 -19.32 -2.77
C ASP A 521 10.37 -19.43 -1.71
N GLU A 522 11.37 -18.54 -1.70
CA GLU A 522 12.35 -18.37 -0.61
C GLU A 522 11.96 -17.24 0.37
N ALA A 523 10.81 -16.59 0.15
CA ALA A 523 10.30 -15.58 1.07
C ALA A 523 10.08 -16.15 2.47
N ILE A 524 10.19 -15.31 3.50
CA ILE A 524 9.83 -15.69 4.88
C ILE A 524 8.33 -15.92 4.98
N SER A 525 7.57 -15.07 4.30
CA SER A 525 6.12 -15.21 4.15
C SER A 525 5.68 -14.61 2.82
N LYS A 526 4.71 -15.25 2.17
CA LYS A 526 4.09 -14.79 0.93
C LYS A 526 2.58 -14.96 1.04
N HIS A 527 1.81 -13.95 0.67
CA HIS A 527 0.36 -14.08 0.59
C HIS A 527 -0.02 -15.18 -0.41
N ASN A 528 -0.98 -16.06 -0.07
CA ASN A 528 -1.31 -17.25 -0.86
C ASN A 528 -1.84 -16.94 -2.28
N ASP A 529 -2.27 -15.71 -2.56
CA ASP A 529 -2.74 -15.32 -3.89
C ASP A 529 -1.58 -14.91 -4.83
N ILE A 530 -0.40 -14.61 -4.28
CA ILE A 530 0.77 -14.24 -5.08
C ILE A 530 1.35 -15.50 -5.72
N ARG A 531 1.49 -15.47 -7.04
CA ARG A 531 2.09 -16.56 -7.82
C ARG A 531 3.57 -16.28 -8.02
N ALA A 532 4.43 -17.25 -7.71
CA ALA A 532 5.87 -17.03 -7.67
C ALA A 532 6.51 -16.93 -9.06
N HIS A 533 6.08 -17.77 -10.00
CA HIS A 533 6.78 -17.99 -11.26
C HIS A 533 5.86 -17.93 -12.49
N SER A 534 4.55 -17.76 -12.30
CA SER A 534 3.56 -17.64 -13.37
C SER A 534 2.78 -16.32 -13.33
N CYS A 535 2.85 -15.57 -14.42
CA CYS A 535 2.04 -14.36 -14.61
C CYS A 535 0.94 -14.56 -15.66
N PRO A 536 -0.32 -14.12 -15.42
CA PRO A 536 -1.36 -14.14 -16.45
C PRO A 536 -0.95 -13.31 -17.68
N SER A 537 -1.33 -13.83 -18.85
CA SER A 537 -1.24 -13.09 -20.11
C SER A 537 -2.21 -11.91 -20.15
N VAL A 538 -1.93 -10.90 -20.99
CA VAL A 538 -2.83 -9.77 -21.20
C VAL A 538 -4.12 -10.22 -21.90
N TRP A 539 -5.27 -9.68 -21.48
CA TRP A 539 -6.54 -9.95 -22.13
C TRP A 539 -6.58 -9.32 -23.52
N LYS A 540 -6.46 -10.15 -24.57
CA LYS A 540 -6.68 -9.71 -25.94
C LYS A 540 -8.15 -9.91 -26.27
N LYS A 541 -8.89 -8.82 -26.57
CA LYS A 541 -10.19 -8.94 -27.22
C LYS A 541 -9.97 -9.67 -28.54
N THR A 542 -10.35 -10.94 -28.61
CA THR A 542 -10.54 -11.62 -29.90
C THR A 542 -11.52 -10.77 -30.69
N LYS A 543 -11.06 -10.12 -31.76
CA LYS A 543 -11.97 -9.60 -32.79
C LYS A 543 -12.78 -10.81 -33.22
N SER A 544 -14.06 -10.86 -32.87
CA SER A 544 -14.99 -11.82 -33.45
C SER A 544 -14.99 -11.55 -34.95
N SER A 545 -14.31 -12.41 -35.70
CA SER A 545 -14.40 -12.52 -37.15
C SER A 545 -15.77 -12.98 -37.56
#